data_AF-A0A443SQH8-F1
#
_entry.id   AF-A0A443SQH8-F1
#
_cell.length_a   1.000
_cell.length_b   1.000
_cell.length_c   1.000
_cell.angle_alpha   90.00
_cell.angle_beta   90.00
_cell.angle_gamma   90.00
#
_symmetry.space_group_name_H-M   'P 1'
#
loop_
_entity.id
_entity.type
_entity.pdbx_description
1 polymer ?
#
loop_
_entity_poly.entity_id
_entity_poly.type
_entity_poly.pdbx_seq_one_letter_code
_entity_poly.pdbx_strand_id
1 'polypeptide(L)'
;VVSNDAQRQFHELPELPLPELLGTSEVLSEERRKCICRHLPARAEGYAWTLIYSTSKHGFSLNTLYREMTKYESPVLLIIQDTCETVFGALTSCPLRLSDHFYGTGETFVFSFYPEFHVYPWAGENQHFIKGNADSLVIGAGDGNFGIWLDGDLNRGRSNSCLTFCNARLSRKEDFVVKALECWSFI
;
A
#
# COMPACT_ATOMS: atom_id res chain seq x y z
N VAL A 1 49.93 8.19 -22.03
CA VAL A 1 49.62 7.98 -20.60
C VAL A 1 48.23 8.53 -20.36
N VAL A 2 47.29 7.58 -20.27
CA VAL A 2 45.99 7.60 -19.57
C VAL A 2 44.90 8.63 -19.95
N SER A 3 43.83 8.03 -20.47
CA SER A 3 42.43 8.42 -20.65
C SER A 3 41.74 9.15 -19.49
N ASN A 4 40.65 9.85 -19.82
CA ASN A 4 39.35 9.85 -19.11
C ASN A 4 38.40 10.74 -19.93
N ASP A 5 37.78 10.23 -21.00
CA ASP A 5 36.60 9.37 -21.01
C ASP A 5 35.45 9.81 -20.09
N ALA A 6 34.31 9.99 -20.75
CA ALA A 6 32.95 9.87 -20.24
C ALA A 6 32.40 11.04 -19.41
N GLN A 7 32.09 12.15 -20.10
CA GLN A 7 30.79 12.81 -19.87
C GLN A 7 29.71 11.78 -20.22
N ARG A 8 29.32 10.96 -19.22
CA ARG A 8 28.11 10.13 -19.29
C ARG A 8 26.93 11.09 -19.45
N GLN A 9 26.48 11.27 -20.68
CA GLN A 9 25.07 11.54 -20.93
C GLN A 9 24.30 10.46 -20.20
N PHE A 10 23.70 10.82 -19.06
CA PHE A 10 22.63 10.02 -18.49
C PHE A 10 21.51 10.10 -19.51
N HIS A 11 21.50 9.12 -20.40
CA HIS A 11 20.40 8.87 -21.30
C HIS A 11 19.18 8.74 -20.39
N GLU A 12 18.29 9.74 -20.41
CA GLU A 12 16.96 9.59 -19.83
C GLU A 12 16.39 8.32 -20.47
N LEU A 13 16.29 7.25 -19.68
CA LEU A 13 15.57 6.07 -20.10
C LEU A 13 14.16 6.57 -20.45
N PRO A 14 13.60 6.19 -21.60
CA PRO A 14 12.24 6.60 -21.96
C PRO A 14 11.33 6.24 -20.78
N GLU A 15 10.59 7.22 -20.25
CA GLU A 15 9.61 6.96 -19.20
C GLU A 15 8.71 5.83 -19.71
N LEU A 16 8.80 4.65 -19.10
CA LEU A 16 7.91 3.55 -19.45
C LEU A 16 6.47 4.05 -19.27
N PRO A 17 5.58 3.78 -20.25
CA PRO A 17 4.20 4.21 -20.12
C PRO A 17 3.64 3.64 -18.83
N LEU A 18 2.98 4.50 -18.04
CA LEU A 18 2.41 4.06 -16.78
C LEU A 18 1.34 3.00 -17.05
N PRO A 19 1.24 1.99 -16.17
CA PRO A 19 0.19 1.01 -16.26
C PRO A 19 -1.20 1.65 -16.36
N GLU A 20 -2.04 1.10 -17.24
CA GLU A 20 -3.42 1.53 -17.39
C GLU A 20 -4.18 1.36 -16.06
N LEU A 21 -5.03 2.33 -15.73
CA LEU A 21 -5.94 2.24 -14.59
C LEU A 21 -7.30 1.74 -15.09
N LEU A 22 -7.66 0.52 -14.73
CA LEU A 22 -8.97 -0.06 -14.96
C LEU A 22 -9.89 0.31 -13.80
N GLY A 23 -10.39 1.55 -13.85
CA GLY A 23 -11.28 2.13 -12.85
C GLY A 23 -10.97 3.61 -12.59
N THR A 24 -11.94 4.31 -12.01
CA THR A 24 -11.77 5.69 -11.57
C THR A 24 -11.21 5.74 -10.16
N SER A 25 -10.11 6.48 -9.97
CA SER A 25 -9.55 6.78 -8.66
C SER A 25 -9.90 8.20 -8.22
N GLU A 26 -10.17 8.38 -6.93
CA GLU A 26 -10.29 9.69 -6.28
C GLU A 26 -8.99 10.09 -5.56
N VAL A 27 -8.11 9.12 -5.29
CA VAL A 27 -6.90 9.31 -4.46
C VAL A 27 -5.61 9.20 -5.26
N LEU A 28 -5.52 8.27 -6.21
CA LEU A 28 -4.31 7.96 -6.96
C LEU A 28 -4.16 8.90 -8.16
N SER A 29 -3.36 9.96 -7.98
CA SER A 29 -2.92 10.81 -9.08
C SER A 29 -1.83 10.15 -9.92
N GLU A 30 -1.54 10.71 -11.10
CA GLU A 30 -0.49 10.20 -11.97
C GLU A 30 0.90 10.21 -11.29
N GLU A 31 1.22 11.27 -10.55
CA GLU A 31 2.49 11.42 -9.83
C GLU A 31 2.64 10.34 -8.75
N ARG A 32 1.56 10.09 -7.99
CA ARG A 32 1.54 9.03 -6.97
C ARG A 32 1.73 7.66 -7.59
N ARG A 33 1.09 7.41 -8.74
CA ARG A 33 1.26 6.19 -9.52
C ARG A 33 2.71 6.04 -10.00
N LYS A 34 3.35 7.10 -10.52
CA LYS A 34 4.78 7.09 -10.90
C LYS A 34 5.68 6.72 -9.73
N CYS A 35 5.41 7.23 -8.53
CA CYS A 35 6.17 6.92 -7.33
C CYS A 35 6.04 5.44 -6.91
N ILE A 36 4.81 4.93 -6.85
CA ILE A 36 4.52 3.55 -6.43
C ILE A 36 4.99 2.54 -7.47
N CYS A 37 4.82 2.83 -8.76
CA CYS A 37 5.18 1.93 -9.87
C CYS A 37 6.65 1.48 -9.83
N ARG A 38 7.55 2.33 -9.32
CA ARG A 38 8.99 2.02 -9.18
C ARG A 38 9.32 0.99 -8.09
N HIS A 39 8.35 0.64 -7.27
CA HIS A 39 8.51 -0.24 -6.10
C HIS A 39 7.63 -1.49 -6.18
N LEU A 40 6.95 -1.70 -7.32
CA LEU A 40 6.13 -2.91 -7.50
C LEU A 40 7.02 -4.16 -7.50
N PRO A 41 6.51 -5.30 -7.01
CA PRO A 41 7.19 -6.56 -7.20
C PRO A 41 7.18 -6.96 -8.68
N ALA A 42 8.18 -7.73 -9.12
CA ALA A 42 8.34 -8.13 -10.52
C ALA A 42 7.09 -8.80 -11.13
N ARG A 43 6.29 -9.50 -10.31
CA ARG A 43 5.04 -10.14 -10.76
C ARG A 43 3.83 -9.19 -10.92
N ALA A 44 3.96 -7.93 -10.51
CA ALA A 44 2.96 -6.89 -10.69
C ALA A 44 3.38 -5.85 -11.74
N GLU A 45 4.67 -5.81 -12.11
CA GLU A 45 5.18 -4.91 -13.14
C GLU A 45 4.53 -5.21 -14.50
N GLY A 46 4.15 -4.14 -15.22
CA GLY A 46 3.56 -4.23 -16.55
C GLY A 46 2.07 -4.59 -16.61
N TYR A 47 1.47 -5.04 -15.51
CA TYR A 47 0.03 -5.32 -15.43
C TYR A 47 -0.81 -4.06 -15.22
N ALA A 48 -2.05 -4.08 -15.69
CA ALA A 48 -2.98 -2.98 -15.47
C ALA A 48 -3.44 -2.95 -14.02
N TRP A 49 -3.65 -1.76 -13.49
CA TRP A 49 -4.08 -1.55 -12.12
C TRP A 49 -5.61 -1.52 -12.12
N THR A 50 -6.23 -2.58 -11.64
CA THR A 50 -7.69 -2.70 -11.58
C THR A 50 -8.22 -2.32 -10.21
N LEU A 51 -9.16 -1.40 -10.16
CA LEU A 51 -9.83 -1.04 -8.91
C LEU A 51 -10.76 -2.16 -8.49
N ILE A 52 -10.40 -2.89 -7.43
CA ILE A 52 -11.16 -4.03 -6.92
C ILE A 52 -12.04 -3.67 -5.74
N TYR A 53 -11.72 -2.58 -5.04
CA TYR A 53 -12.54 -2.05 -3.95
C TYR A 53 -12.33 -0.54 -3.83
N SER A 54 -13.40 0.19 -3.50
CA SER A 54 -13.30 1.57 -3.03
C SER A 54 -14.44 1.85 -2.07
N THR A 55 -14.19 2.70 -1.06
CA THR A 55 -15.25 3.10 -0.14
C THR A 55 -16.34 3.93 -0.81
N SER A 56 -16.02 4.67 -1.88
CA SER A 56 -17.01 5.42 -2.67
C SER A 56 -17.98 4.53 -3.46
N LYS A 57 -17.54 3.34 -3.90
CA LYS A 57 -18.38 2.40 -4.69
C LYS A 57 -19.01 1.30 -3.85
N HIS A 58 -18.31 0.80 -2.85
CA HIS A 58 -18.68 -0.41 -2.10
C HIS A 58 -19.07 -0.11 -0.64
N GLY A 59 -18.92 1.14 -0.21
CA GLY A 59 -19.19 1.57 1.16
C GLY A 59 -18.04 1.29 2.13
N PHE A 60 -18.33 1.49 3.40
CA PHE A 60 -17.39 1.45 4.51
C PHE A 60 -17.60 0.15 5.30
N SER A 61 -17.03 -0.95 4.80
CA SER A 61 -17.20 -2.28 5.42
C SER A 61 -16.05 -3.22 5.08
N LEU A 62 -15.29 -3.61 6.11
CA LEU A 62 -14.18 -4.54 6.01
C LEU A 62 -14.63 -5.93 5.52
N ASN A 63 -15.82 -6.37 5.93
CA ASN A 63 -16.40 -7.62 5.45
C ASN A 63 -16.73 -7.59 3.94
N THR A 64 -17.16 -6.44 3.42
CA THR A 64 -17.32 -6.27 1.97
C THR A 64 -15.98 -6.26 1.26
N LEU A 65 -14.98 -5.60 1.83
CA LEU A 65 -13.61 -5.64 1.32
C LEU A 65 -13.10 -7.09 1.21
N TYR A 66 -13.22 -7.91 2.26
CA TYR A 66 -12.79 -9.31 2.20
C TYR A 66 -13.52 -10.12 1.13
N ARG A 67 -14.83 -9.90 0.94
CA ARG A 67 -15.61 -10.59 -0.09
C ARG A 67 -15.18 -10.21 -1.51
N GLU A 68 -14.79 -8.96 -1.74
CA GLU A 68 -14.27 -8.54 -3.04
C GLU A 68 -12.88 -9.13 -3.31
N MET A 69 -12.05 -9.28 -2.27
CA MET A 69 -10.69 -9.83 -2.38
C MET A 69 -10.65 -11.29 -2.83
N THR A 70 -11.66 -12.11 -2.51
CA THR A 70 -11.66 -13.55 -2.87
C THR A 70 -11.72 -13.80 -4.37
N LYS A 71 -11.99 -12.78 -5.17
CA LYS A 71 -12.09 -12.88 -6.64
C LYS A 71 -10.73 -12.75 -7.33
N TYR A 72 -9.67 -12.42 -6.59
CA TYR A 72 -8.35 -12.08 -7.14
C TYR A 72 -7.24 -12.88 -6.46
N GLU A 73 -6.21 -13.25 -7.20
CA GLU A 73 -5.00 -13.93 -6.70
C GLU A 73 -3.74 -13.13 -7.08
N SER A 74 -3.69 -11.87 -6.68
CA SER A 74 -2.64 -10.90 -7.03
C SER A 74 -2.18 -10.13 -5.79
N PRO A 75 -1.00 -9.47 -5.74
CA PRO A 75 -0.74 -8.51 -4.68
C PRO A 75 -1.78 -7.39 -4.75
N VAL A 76 -2.04 -6.76 -3.61
CA VAL A 76 -3.05 -5.70 -3.51
C VAL A 76 -2.38 -4.41 -3.04
N LEU A 77 -2.58 -3.35 -3.80
CA LEU A 77 -2.23 -2.00 -3.38
C LEU A 77 -3.42 -1.39 -2.64
N LEU A 78 -3.29 -1.26 -1.33
CA LEU A 78 -4.21 -0.53 -0.45
C LEU A 78 -3.75 0.93 -0.37
N ILE A 79 -4.63 1.86 -0.73
CA ILE A 79 -4.40 3.31 -0.66
C ILE A 79 -5.45 3.93 0.26
N ILE A 80 -4.99 4.74 1.19
CA ILE A 80 -5.81 5.44 2.18
C ILE A 80 -5.56 6.94 2.02
N GLN A 81 -6.64 7.70 1.92
CA GLN A 81 -6.64 9.14 2.14
C GLN A 81 -7.36 9.43 3.45
N ASP A 82 -6.70 10.11 4.37
CA ASP A 82 -7.33 10.56 5.61
C ASP A 82 -8.05 11.92 5.45
N THR A 83 -8.85 12.32 6.44
CA THR A 83 -9.53 13.63 6.46
C THR A 83 -8.58 14.82 6.67
N CYS A 84 -7.28 14.57 6.86
CA CYS A 84 -6.23 15.61 6.87
C CYS A 84 -5.54 15.73 5.50
N GLU A 85 -6.08 15.09 4.46
CA GLU A 85 -5.56 15.02 3.09
C GLU A 85 -4.20 14.29 2.97
N THR A 86 -3.85 13.48 3.97
CA THR A 86 -2.65 12.64 3.93
C THR A 86 -2.94 11.38 3.15
N VAL A 87 -2.04 11.01 2.23
CA VAL A 87 -2.14 9.76 1.46
C VAL A 87 -1.03 8.80 1.87
N PHE A 88 -1.39 7.58 2.20
CA PHE A 88 -0.48 6.51 2.62
C PHE A 88 -1.14 5.16 2.38
N GLY A 89 -0.42 4.07 2.60
CA GLY A 89 -0.98 2.76 2.34
C GLY A 89 0.03 1.64 2.41
N ALA A 90 -0.33 0.53 1.79
CA ALA A 90 0.49 -0.66 1.73
C ALA A 90 0.33 -1.38 0.39
N LEU A 91 1.40 -2.03 -0.06
CA LEU A 91 1.28 -3.11 -1.03
C LEU A 91 1.37 -4.42 -0.27
N THR A 92 0.35 -5.26 -0.35
CA THR A 92 0.31 -6.57 0.29
C THR A 92 0.68 -7.65 -0.69
N SER A 93 1.47 -8.63 -0.24
CA SER A 93 1.90 -9.75 -1.08
C SER A 93 0.75 -10.68 -1.50
N CYS A 94 -0.44 -10.55 -0.93
CA CYS A 94 -1.61 -11.35 -1.28
C CYS A 94 -2.89 -10.60 -0.92
N PRO A 95 -4.06 -11.08 -1.40
CA PRO A 95 -5.35 -10.48 -1.08
C PRO A 95 -5.63 -10.47 0.43
N LEU A 96 -6.36 -9.45 0.87
CA LEU A 96 -6.76 -9.30 2.26
C LEU A 96 -7.81 -10.36 2.61
N ARG A 97 -7.65 -11.05 3.74
CA ARG A 97 -8.56 -12.11 4.19
C ARG A 97 -8.67 -12.17 5.72
N LEU A 98 -9.73 -12.81 6.19
CA LEU A 98 -9.88 -13.18 7.59
C LEU A 98 -8.84 -14.25 7.97
N SER A 99 -8.14 -14.04 9.08
CA SER A 99 -7.11 -14.93 9.59
C SER A 99 -6.79 -14.63 11.06
N ASP A 100 -6.77 -15.68 11.88
CA ASP A 100 -6.36 -15.61 13.29
C ASP A 100 -4.84 -15.41 13.46
N HIS A 101 -4.07 -15.74 12.42
CA HIS A 101 -2.62 -15.63 12.37
C HIS A 101 -2.15 -14.58 11.36
N PHE A 102 -0.93 -14.10 11.54
CA PHE A 102 -0.29 -13.26 10.54
C PHE A 102 -0.01 -14.06 9.26
N TYR A 103 -0.19 -13.42 8.12
CA TYR A 103 0.06 -14.00 6.80
C TYR A 103 0.69 -12.95 5.87
N GLY A 104 1.15 -13.42 4.70
CA GLY A 104 1.85 -12.61 3.72
C GLY A 104 3.34 -12.96 3.66
N THR A 105 4.07 -12.22 2.84
CA THR A 105 5.52 -12.38 2.62
C THR A 105 6.23 -11.04 2.70
N GLY A 106 7.57 -11.07 2.68
CA GLY A 106 8.42 -9.89 2.64
C GLY A 106 8.29 -9.01 1.38
N GLU A 107 7.49 -9.41 0.38
CA GLU A 107 7.06 -8.50 -0.71
C GLU A 107 6.13 -7.39 -0.19
N THR A 108 5.53 -7.59 1.00
CA THR A 108 4.67 -6.58 1.62
C THR A 108 5.51 -5.39 2.07
N PHE A 109 5.04 -4.19 1.75
CA PHE A 109 5.64 -2.95 2.24
C PHE A 109 4.55 -1.91 2.55
N VAL A 110 4.88 -0.96 3.41
CA VAL A 110 4.04 0.22 3.68
C VAL A 110 4.68 1.47 3.09
N PHE A 111 3.90 2.49 2.79
CA PHE A 111 4.39 3.75 2.26
C PHE A 111 3.58 4.92 2.78
N SER A 112 4.17 6.11 2.73
CA SER A 112 3.48 7.37 3.00
C SER A 112 3.90 8.43 1.98
N PHE A 113 2.99 9.36 1.65
CA PHE A 113 3.27 10.60 0.93
C PHE A 113 3.43 11.80 1.89
N TYR A 114 3.63 11.56 3.19
CA TYR A 114 3.83 12.59 4.20
C TYR A 114 5.09 12.36 5.04
N PRO A 115 5.90 13.40 5.28
CA PRO A 115 5.86 14.73 4.63
C PRO A 115 6.25 14.67 3.15
N GLU A 116 6.93 13.59 2.74
CA GLU A 116 7.34 13.29 1.37
C GLU A 116 7.07 11.81 1.09
N PHE A 117 7.22 11.38 -0.17
CA PHE A 117 7.04 9.98 -0.53
C PHE A 117 8.16 9.11 0.05
N HIS A 118 7.79 8.11 0.85
CA HIS A 118 8.72 7.14 1.40
C HIS A 118 8.11 5.74 1.41
N VAL A 119 8.92 4.74 1.07
CA VAL A 119 8.56 3.32 1.09
C VAL A 119 9.35 2.62 2.18
N TYR A 120 8.66 1.83 2.99
CA TYR A 120 9.22 1.04 4.08
C TYR A 120 9.05 -0.44 3.76
N PRO A 121 10.09 -1.08 3.17
CA PRO A 121 10.06 -2.50 2.91
C PRO A 121 10.16 -3.30 4.21
N TRP A 122 10.00 -4.62 4.11
CA TRP A 122 10.23 -5.51 5.25
C TRP A 122 11.62 -5.34 5.85
N ALA A 123 11.69 -5.13 7.17
CA ALA A 123 12.92 -4.88 7.90
C ALA A 123 13.67 -6.16 8.33
N GLY A 124 13.03 -7.34 8.24
CA GLY A 124 13.64 -8.60 8.64
C GLY A 124 13.42 -9.01 10.11
N GLU A 125 12.87 -8.14 10.94
CA GLU A 125 12.74 -8.37 12.40
C GLU A 125 11.68 -9.42 12.77
N ASN A 126 10.55 -9.46 12.05
CA ASN A 126 9.48 -10.43 12.25
C ASN A 126 8.67 -10.64 10.97
N GLN A 127 7.74 -11.60 10.97
CA GLN A 127 6.86 -11.90 9.83
C GLN A 127 5.40 -11.49 10.07
N HIS A 128 5.17 -10.43 10.85
CA HIS A 128 3.84 -9.93 11.20
C HIS A 128 3.27 -8.99 10.13
N PHE A 129 3.20 -9.45 8.88
CA PHE A 129 2.85 -8.60 7.73
C PHE A 129 1.40 -8.16 7.73
N ILE A 130 0.46 -9.11 7.75
CA ILE A 130 -0.97 -8.82 7.61
C ILE A 130 -1.74 -9.72 8.56
N LYS A 131 -2.71 -9.15 9.28
CA LYS A 131 -3.67 -9.90 10.08
C LYS A 131 -5.02 -9.21 10.00
N GLY A 132 -6.09 -9.96 9.81
CA GLY A 132 -7.42 -9.42 9.62
C GLY A 132 -8.47 -10.27 10.30
N ASN A 133 -9.40 -9.66 11.03
CA ASN A 133 -10.59 -10.31 11.55
C ASN A 133 -11.82 -9.47 11.18
N ALA A 134 -13.01 -9.85 11.65
CA ALA A 134 -14.24 -9.16 11.30
C ALA A 134 -14.27 -7.68 11.75
N ASP A 135 -13.49 -7.34 12.78
CA ASP A 135 -13.54 -6.05 13.46
C ASP A 135 -12.34 -5.16 13.16
N SER A 136 -11.29 -5.71 12.55
CA SER A 136 -10.06 -4.96 12.28
C SER A 136 -9.15 -5.57 11.23
N LEU A 137 -8.41 -4.71 10.54
CA LEU A 137 -7.31 -5.07 9.66
C LEU A 137 -6.01 -4.44 10.16
N VAL A 138 -4.95 -5.24 10.23
CA VAL A 138 -3.59 -4.86 10.62
C VAL A 138 -2.63 -5.13 9.47
N ILE A 139 -1.78 -4.15 9.16
CA ILE A 139 -0.63 -4.29 8.26
C ILE A 139 0.63 -3.80 8.99
N GLY A 140 1.54 -4.74 9.28
CA GLY A 140 2.74 -4.54 10.07
C GLY A 140 2.44 -4.49 11.56
N ALA A 141 3.17 -5.27 12.36
CA ALA A 141 3.03 -5.25 13.80
C ALA A 141 4.36 -5.50 14.54
N GLY A 142 4.51 -4.88 15.70
CA GLY A 142 5.63 -5.11 16.61
C GLY A 142 5.46 -4.32 17.89
N ASP A 143 5.79 -4.92 19.03
CA ASP A 143 5.71 -4.28 20.37
C ASP A 143 4.37 -3.59 20.68
N GLY A 144 3.26 -4.20 20.23
CA GLY A 144 1.91 -3.64 20.43
C GLY A 144 1.55 -2.47 19.51
N ASN A 145 2.45 -2.07 18.61
CA ASN A 145 2.20 -1.05 17.60
C ASN A 145 1.92 -1.66 16.22
N PHE A 146 1.17 -0.92 15.41
CA PHE A 146 0.77 -1.32 14.07
C PHE A 146 1.21 -0.28 13.04
N GLY A 147 1.74 -0.73 11.90
CA GLY A 147 2.08 0.16 10.79
C GLY A 147 0.81 0.85 10.26
N ILE A 148 -0.21 0.03 9.98
CA ILE A 148 -1.58 0.45 9.68
C ILE A 148 -2.53 -0.46 10.46
N TRP A 149 -3.46 0.14 11.18
CA TRP A 149 -4.63 -0.53 11.74
C TRP A 149 -5.88 0.18 11.22
N LEU A 150 -6.91 -0.57 10.84
CA LEU A 150 -8.22 -0.09 10.41
C LEU A 150 -9.32 -0.84 11.18
N ASP A 151 -10.39 -0.14 11.52
CA ASP A 151 -11.59 -0.74 12.11
C ASP A 151 -12.44 -1.48 11.07
N GLY A 152 -13.39 -2.30 11.55
CA GLY A 152 -14.29 -3.10 10.72
C GLY A 152 -15.23 -2.27 9.83
N ASP A 153 -15.44 -1.00 10.19
CA ASP A 153 -16.20 -0.04 9.41
C ASP A 153 -15.32 0.71 8.39
N LEU A 154 -14.01 0.46 8.33
CA LEU A 154 -13.06 1.20 7.47
C LEU A 154 -13.15 2.73 7.62
N ASN A 155 -13.56 3.20 8.78
CA ASN A 155 -13.81 4.61 9.08
C ASN A 155 -12.70 5.19 9.94
N ARG A 156 -12.21 4.42 10.91
CA ARG A 156 -11.12 4.82 11.80
C ARG A 156 -9.90 3.96 11.55
N GLY A 157 -8.75 4.59 11.65
CA GLY A 157 -7.50 3.87 11.64
C GLY A 157 -6.46 4.47 12.57
N ARG A 158 -5.39 3.72 12.73
CA ARG A 158 -4.22 4.11 13.51
C ARG A 158 -2.96 3.77 12.73
N SER A 159 -1.95 4.64 12.82
CA SER A 159 -0.61 4.36 12.34
C SER A 159 0.42 4.73 13.41
N ASN A 160 1.37 3.83 13.62
CA ASN A 160 2.55 4.04 14.44
C ASN A 160 3.76 3.38 13.78
N SER A 161 4.93 3.56 14.38
CA SER A 161 6.11 2.76 14.03
C SER A 161 5.91 1.30 14.41
N CYS A 162 6.29 0.37 13.55
CA CYS A 162 6.28 -1.06 13.88
C CYS A 162 7.61 -1.73 13.49
N LEU A 163 7.93 -2.84 14.16
CA LEU A 163 9.16 -3.59 13.90
C LEU A 163 9.17 -4.27 12.52
N THR A 164 8.01 -4.67 11.97
CA THR A 164 7.95 -5.38 10.69
C THR A 164 8.56 -4.56 9.55
N PHE A 165 8.33 -3.24 9.54
CA PHE A 165 8.79 -2.36 8.45
C PHE A 165 9.77 -1.29 8.92
N CYS A 166 10.04 -1.19 10.23
CA CYS A 166 10.79 -0.09 10.85
C CYS A 166 10.32 1.29 10.35
N ASN A 167 9.01 1.41 10.10
CA ASN A 167 8.43 2.61 9.53
C ASN A 167 8.30 3.72 10.58
N ALA A 168 8.35 4.98 10.13
CA ALA A 168 7.78 6.07 10.91
C ALA A 168 6.25 6.01 10.83
N ARG A 169 5.56 6.82 11.65
CA ARG A 169 4.12 7.01 11.50
C ARG A 169 3.78 7.49 10.08
N LEU A 170 2.82 6.83 9.44
CA LEU A 170 2.48 7.07 8.04
C LEU A 170 1.50 8.25 7.86
N SER A 171 0.66 8.50 8.85
CA SER A 171 -0.29 9.61 8.90
C SER A 171 0.24 10.80 9.72
N ARG A 172 -0.40 11.97 9.58
CA ARG A 172 -0.05 13.16 10.39
C ARG A 172 -0.25 12.95 11.89
N LYS A 173 -1.28 12.20 12.27
CA LYS A 173 -1.67 11.89 13.65
C LYS A 173 -1.71 10.38 13.84
N GLU A 174 -1.53 9.92 15.07
CA GLU A 174 -1.60 8.49 15.39
C GLU A 174 -2.94 7.90 14.97
N ASP A 175 -4.04 8.45 15.48
CA ASP A 175 -5.38 8.12 15.03
C ASP A 175 -5.80 9.02 13.85
N PHE A 176 -6.43 8.42 12.85
CA PHE A 176 -6.95 9.11 11.67
C PHE A 176 -8.36 8.63 11.31
N VAL A 177 -9.09 9.49 10.59
CA VAL A 177 -10.39 9.15 9.99
C VAL A 177 -10.18 8.98 8.49
N VAL A 178 -10.68 7.88 7.96
CA VAL A 178 -10.60 7.55 6.54
C VAL A 178 -11.58 8.44 5.77
N LYS A 179 -11.06 9.20 4.81
CA LYS A 179 -11.86 9.94 3.83
C LYS A 179 -12.19 9.06 2.64
N ALA A 180 -11.18 8.38 2.11
CA ALA A 180 -11.30 7.44 1.01
C ALA A 180 -10.31 6.29 1.18
N LEU A 181 -10.73 5.09 0.80
CA LEU A 181 -9.88 3.91 0.74
C LEU A 181 -10.12 3.19 -0.57
N GLU A 182 -9.04 2.84 -1.26
CA GLU A 182 -9.05 2.12 -2.53
C GLU A 182 -8.13 0.91 -2.44
N CYS A 183 -8.55 -0.19 -3.07
CA CYS A 183 -7.70 -1.36 -3.26
C CYS A 183 -7.57 -1.64 -4.76
N TRP A 184 -6.34 -1.82 -5.21
CA TRP A 184 -5.98 -2.09 -6.59
C TRP A 184 -5.30 -3.44 -6.71
N SER A 185 -5.72 -4.23 -7.69
CA SER A 185 -5.08 -5.49 -8.08
C SER A 185 -4.34 -5.31 -9.41
N PHE A 186 -3.32 -6.12 -9.64
CA PHE A 186 -2.51 -6.11 -10.86
C PHE A 186 -2.93 -7.31 -11.73
N ILE A 187 -3.66 -7.06 -12.83
CA ILE A 187 -4.19 -8.09 -13.75
C ILE A 187 -4.08 -7.68 -15.21
#